data_AF-A0A212CCR2-F1
#
_entry.id   AF-A0A212CCR2-F1
#
_cell.length_a   1.000
_cell.length_b   1.000
_cell.length_c   1.000
_cell.angle_alpha   90.00
_cell.angle_beta   90.00
_cell.angle_gamma   90.00
#
_symmetry.space_group_name_H-M   'P 1'
#
loop_
_entity.id
_entity.type
_entity.pdbx_description
1 polymer ?
#
loop_
_entity_poly.entity_id
_entity_poly.type
_entity_poly.pdbx_seq_one_letter_code
_entity_poly.pdbx_strand_id
1 'polypeptide(L)'
;ILHPEVQTLDLRSCDISDTALLHLCNCRKLKKLNLNSSKENRISITSKASLKRCCNLTDEGVLALALNCRLLKIIDLGGCLGITDVSLQALGENCAFLQCVDFSATQVSDHGVVALVSGPCAKKLE
;
A
#
# COMPACT_ATOMS: atom_id res chain seq x y z
N ILE A 1 -10.61 -9.24 15.29
CA ILE A 1 -11.22 -7.89 15.19
C ILE A 1 -10.11 -6.89 15.51
N LEU A 2 -9.71 -6.04 14.57
CA LEU A 2 -8.72 -4.98 14.83
C LEU A 2 -9.36 -3.86 15.64
N HIS A 3 -8.65 -3.36 16.64
CA HIS A 3 -9.14 -2.29 17.50
C HIS A 3 -9.14 -0.95 16.71
N PRO A 4 -10.19 -0.10 16.80
CA PRO A 4 -10.29 1.13 16.02
C PRO A 4 -9.17 2.15 16.29
N GLU A 5 -8.51 2.04 17.45
CA GLU A 5 -7.37 2.88 17.85
C GLU A 5 -6.02 2.43 17.30
N VAL A 6 -5.98 1.36 16.49
CA VAL A 6 -4.73 0.89 15.87
C VAL A 6 -4.13 1.99 15.01
N GLN A 7 -2.86 2.33 15.29
CA GLN A 7 -2.09 3.34 14.55
C GLN A 7 -1.03 2.72 13.65
N THR A 8 -0.64 1.48 13.92
CA THR A 8 0.40 0.76 13.17
C THR A 8 -0.04 -0.68 13.01
N LEU A 9 0.04 -1.17 11.79
CA LEU A 9 -0.31 -2.53 11.43
C LEU A 9 0.72 -3.07 10.44
N ASP A 10 1.29 -4.23 10.73
CA ASP A 10 2.22 -4.92 9.86
C ASP A 10 1.56 -6.23 9.38
N LEU A 11 1.40 -6.37 8.07
CA LEU A 11 0.85 -7.52 7.36
C LEU A 11 1.84 -8.01 6.28
N ARG A 12 3.14 -7.73 6.45
CA ARG A 12 4.17 -8.14 5.51
C ARG A 12 4.16 -9.65 5.32
N SER A 13 4.29 -10.08 4.07
CA SER A 13 4.29 -11.50 3.69
C SER A 13 3.02 -12.26 4.11
N CYS A 14 1.94 -11.56 4.47
CA CYS A 14 0.63 -12.18 4.66
C CYS A 14 -0.08 -12.35 3.31
N ASP A 15 -0.91 -13.39 3.21
CA ASP A 15 -1.83 -13.57 2.10
C ASP A 15 -3.06 -12.68 2.31
N ILE A 16 -2.90 -11.39 1.97
CA ILE A 16 -3.92 -10.36 2.10
C ILE A 16 -4.56 -10.06 0.74
N SER A 17 -5.85 -9.74 0.79
CA SER A 17 -6.66 -9.33 -0.37
C SER A 17 -7.31 -7.97 -0.12
N ASP A 18 -7.90 -7.40 -1.16
CA ASP A 18 -8.68 -6.16 -1.04
C ASP A 18 -9.81 -6.27 0.00
N THR A 19 -10.39 -7.46 0.16
CA THR A 19 -11.39 -7.71 1.22
C THR A 19 -10.83 -7.45 2.61
N ALA A 20 -9.57 -7.84 2.87
CA ALA A 20 -8.92 -7.54 4.14
C ALA A 20 -8.73 -6.03 4.33
N LEU A 21 -8.33 -5.31 3.27
CA LEU A 21 -8.18 -3.85 3.31
C LEU A 21 -9.51 -3.12 3.52
N LEU A 22 -10.61 -3.61 2.96
CA LEU A 22 -11.95 -3.06 3.20
C LEU A 22 -12.34 -3.13 4.68
N HIS A 23 -11.88 -4.16 5.41
CA HIS A 23 -12.10 -4.24 6.86
C HIS A 23 -11.21 -3.26 7.66
N LEU A 24 -10.10 -2.78 7.09
CA LEU A 24 -9.25 -1.76 7.69
C LEU A 24 -9.86 -0.36 7.64
N CYS A 25 -10.93 -0.14 6.87
CA CYS A 25 -11.65 1.14 6.81
C CYS A 25 -12.15 1.64 8.18
N ASN A 26 -12.29 0.74 9.17
CA ASN A 26 -12.65 1.09 10.55
C ASN A 26 -11.46 1.63 11.36
N CYS A 27 -10.23 1.42 10.91
CA CYS A 27 -8.99 1.87 11.58
C CYS A 27 -8.64 3.31 11.17
N ARG A 28 -9.51 4.28 11.45
CA ARG A 28 -9.33 5.69 11.01
C ARG A 28 -8.11 6.39 11.62
N LYS A 29 -7.52 5.81 12.67
CA LYS A 29 -6.29 6.30 13.31
C LYS A 29 -5.01 5.67 12.75
N LEU A 30 -5.12 4.83 11.72
CA LEU A 30 -3.98 4.18 11.10
C LEU A 30 -3.03 5.22 10.49
N LYS A 31 -1.76 5.14 10.87
CA LYS A 31 -0.67 6.01 10.43
C LYS A 31 0.40 5.25 9.68
N LYS A 32 0.59 3.96 10.00
CA LYS A 32 1.61 3.11 9.39
C LYS A 32 1.01 1.78 9.01
N LEU A 33 1.18 1.38 7.76
CA LEU A 33 0.69 0.11 7.25
C LEU A 33 1.77 -0.56 6.39
N ASN A 34 2.13 -1.79 6.71
CA ASN A 34 3.02 -2.60 5.88
C ASN A 34 2.23 -3.73 5.21
N LEU A 35 2.17 -3.71 3.88
CA LEU A 35 1.52 -4.71 3.02
C LEU A 35 2.53 -5.40 2.11
N ASN A 36 3.83 -5.21 2.36
CA ASN A 36 4.89 -5.66 1.49
C ASN A 36 4.80 -7.18 1.26
N SER A 37 4.80 -7.57 0.00
CA SER A 37 4.77 -8.97 -0.43
C SER A 37 6.09 -9.44 -1.03
N SER A 38 7.09 -8.55 -1.10
CA SER A 38 8.46 -8.92 -1.45
C SER A 38 9.01 -9.85 -0.38
N LYS A 39 9.45 -11.04 -0.81
CA LYS A 39 10.25 -11.90 0.06
C LYS A 39 11.64 -11.28 0.15
N GLU A 40 11.92 -10.58 1.25
CA GLU A 40 13.29 -10.22 1.60
C GLU A 40 14.14 -11.51 1.58
N ASN A 41 15.10 -11.56 0.65
CA ASN A 41 16.29 -12.40 0.74
C ASN A 41 16.16 -13.93 0.52
N ARG A 42 15.43 -14.40 -0.50
CA ARG A 42 15.64 -15.77 -1.02
C ARG A 42 16.06 -15.70 -2.48
N ILE A 43 17.36 -15.90 -2.72
CA ILE A 43 17.92 -16.36 -4.00
C ILE A 43 17.28 -17.73 -4.28
N SER A 44 16.02 -17.73 -4.74
CA SER A 44 15.28 -18.93 -5.05
C SER A 44 14.92 -18.83 -6.51
N ILE A 45 15.85 -19.34 -7.33
CA ILE A 45 15.62 -19.82 -8.69
C ILE A 45 14.47 -20.84 -8.69
N THR A 46 13.24 -20.36 -8.54
CA THR A 46 12.05 -21.20 -8.52
C THR A 46 11.06 -20.57 -9.47
N SER A 47 11.12 -21.06 -10.71
CA SER A 47 9.99 -21.38 -11.59
C SER A 47 8.71 -20.58 -11.34
N LYS A 48 8.24 -19.87 -12.38
CA LYS A 48 7.00 -19.08 -12.56
C LYS A 48 5.77 -19.43 -11.68
N ALA A 49 5.68 -20.64 -11.12
CA ALA A 49 4.66 -21.08 -10.18
C ALA A 49 4.81 -20.55 -8.73
N SER A 50 6.01 -20.17 -8.26
CA SER A 50 6.21 -19.66 -6.88
C SER A 50 5.89 -18.17 -6.68
N LEU A 51 5.64 -17.45 -7.79
CA LEU A 51 5.12 -16.08 -7.81
C LEU A 51 3.60 -16.03 -7.60
N LYS A 52 2.90 -17.17 -7.53
CA LYS A 52 1.44 -17.22 -7.28
C LYS A 52 1.01 -16.98 -5.84
N ARG A 53 1.92 -16.54 -4.98
CA ARG A 53 1.59 -15.99 -3.65
C ARG A 53 1.94 -14.50 -3.57
N CYS A 54 1.81 -13.80 -4.70
CA CYS A 54 1.67 -12.35 -4.72
C CYS A 54 0.36 -12.01 -4.02
N CYS A 55 0.38 -11.04 -3.10
CA CYS A 55 -0.81 -10.49 -2.49
C CYS A 55 -1.88 -10.23 -3.56
N ASN A 56 -3.11 -10.68 -3.31
CA ASN A 56 -4.25 -10.46 -4.22
C ASN A 56 -4.80 -9.04 -4.02
N LEU A 57 -3.87 -8.09 -3.99
CA LEU A 57 -4.08 -6.68 -3.71
C LEU A 57 -4.12 -5.92 -5.04
N THR A 58 -5.14 -5.11 -5.21
CA THR A 58 -5.30 -4.26 -6.38
C THR A 58 -5.44 -2.80 -5.97
N ASP A 59 -5.51 -1.92 -6.96
CA ASP A 59 -5.76 -0.51 -6.75
C ASP A 59 -7.08 -0.25 -5.97
N GLU A 60 -8.09 -1.12 -6.07
CA GLU A 60 -9.35 -1.00 -5.34
C GLU A 60 -9.14 -1.08 -3.82
N GLY A 61 -8.30 -1.99 -3.36
CA GLY A 61 -7.96 -2.12 -1.94
C GLY A 61 -7.23 -0.88 -1.42
N VAL A 62 -6.28 -0.36 -2.19
CA VAL A 62 -5.52 0.85 -1.82
C VAL A 62 -6.39 2.10 -1.87
N LEU A 63 -7.30 2.20 -2.85
CA LEU A 63 -8.29 3.28 -2.93
C LEU A 63 -9.18 3.30 -1.69
N ALA A 64 -9.71 2.14 -1.29
CA ALA A 64 -10.52 2.02 -0.08
C ALA A 64 -9.75 2.46 1.18
N LEU A 65 -8.47 2.08 1.30
CA LEU A 65 -7.61 2.57 2.38
C LEU A 65 -7.43 4.07 2.33
N ALA A 66 -7.09 4.65 1.17
CA ALA A 66 -6.81 6.07 1.04
C ALA A 66 -8.02 6.93 1.41
N LEU A 67 -9.23 6.50 1.04
CA LEU A 67 -10.48 7.19 1.36
C LEU A 67 -10.80 7.21 2.87
N ASN A 68 -10.44 6.14 3.60
CA ASN A 68 -10.84 5.91 4.99
C ASN A 68 -9.72 6.18 6.03
N CYS A 69 -8.47 5.95 5.66
CA CYS A 69 -7.28 6.10 6.50
C CYS A 69 -6.52 7.40 6.18
N ARG A 70 -7.20 8.55 6.20
CA ARG A 70 -6.63 9.85 5.79
C ARG A 70 -5.45 10.36 6.64
N LEU A 71 -5.19 9.71 7.78
CA LEU A 71 -4.06 10.00 8.67
C LEU A 71 -2.82 9.17 8.35
N LEU A 72 -2.85 8.39 7.27
CA LEU A 72 -1.72 7.57 6.84
C LEU A 72 -0.49 8.44 6.57
N LYS A 73 0.64 7.99 7.14
CA LYS A 73 1.96 8.62 7.02
C LYS A 73 2.94 7.71 6.30
N ILE A 74 2.85 6.40 6.54
CA ILE A 74 3.75 5.41 5.96
C ILE A 74 2.90 4.27 5.41
N ILE A 75 3.12 3.94 4.14
CA ILE A 75 2.57 2.74 3.51
C ILE A 75 3.66 2.01 2.74
N ASP A 76 3.74 0.71 2.92
CA ASP A 76 4.67 -0.16 2.19
C ASP A 76 3.86 -1.13 1.33
N LEU A 77 3.92 -0.93 0.01
CA LEU A 77 3.27 -1.70 -1.05
C LEU A 77 4.30 -2.52 -1.85
N GLY A 78 5.52 -2.70 -1.33
CA GLY A 78 6.59 -3.34 -2.07
C GLY A 78 6.23 -4.76 -2.52
N GLY A 79 6.52 -5.09 -3.78
CA GLY A 79 6.25 -6.40 -4.38
C GLY A 79 4.79 -6.66 -4.75
N CYS A 80 3.88 -5.74 -4.47
CA CYS A 80 2.46 -5.88 -4.78
C CYS A 80 2.20 -5.64 -6.27
N LEU A 81 2.26 -6.71 -7.08
CA LEU A 81 2.16 -6.60 -8.54
C LEU A 81 0.82 -6.04 -9.05
N GLY A 82 -0.27 -6.10 -8.28
CA GLY A 82 -1.56 -5.54 -8.68
C GLY A 82 -1.69 -4.01 -8.46
N ILE A 83 -0.63 -3.35 -7.99
CA ILE A 83 -0.59 -1.92 -7.70
C ILE A 83 -0.05 -1.16 -8.91
N THR A 84 -0.80 -0.13 -9.35
CA THR A 84 -0.48 0.72 -10.49
C THR A 84 -0.50 2.20 -10.11
N ASP A 85 -0.38 3.07 -11.12
CA ASP A 85 -0.48 4.53 -10.97
C ASP A 85 -1.77 4.98 -10.27
N VAL A 86 -2.86 4.20 -10.40
CA VAL A 86 -4.15 4.50 -9.76
C VAL A 86 -4.02 4.51 -8.23
N SER A 87 -3.26 3.58 -7.65
CA SER A 87 -2.99 3.56 -6.21
C SER A 87 -2.25 4.81 -5.74
N LEU A 88 -1.22 5.22 -6.47
CA LEU A 88 -0.45 6.43 -6.11
C LEU A 88 -1.27 7.70 -6.29
N GLN A 89 -2.12 7.77 -7.31
CA GLN A 89 -3.07 8.87 -7.47
C GLN A 89 -4.03 8.93 -6.27
N ALA A 90 -4.66 7.81 -5.90
CA ALA A 90 -5.59 7.77 -4.77
C ALA A 90 -4.93 8.17 -3.45
N LEU A 91 -3.71 7.69 -3.19
CA LEU A 91 -2.92 8.07 -2.03
C LEU A 91 -2.58 9.57 -2.05
N GLY A 92 -2.13 10.09 -3.19
CA GLY A 92 -1.79 11.50 -3.36
C GLY A 92 -2.98 12.41 -3.09
N GLU A 93 -4.16 12.07 -3.61
CA GLU A 93 -5.40 12.86 -3.49
C GLU A 93 -5.98 12.85 -2.06
N ASN A 94 -5.87 11.72 -1.35
CA ASN A 94 -6.64 11.51 -0.12
C ASN A 94 -5.80 11.48 1.17
N CYS A 95 -4.49 11.20 1.09
CA CYS A 95 -3.61 11.04 2.26
C CYS A 95 -2.70 12.26 2.45
N ALA A 96 -3.25 13.41 2.84
CA ALA A 96 -2.52 14.67 3.00
C ALA A 96 -1.38 14.66 4.05
N PHE A 97 -1.21 13.56 4.81
CA PHE A 97 -0.16 13.38 5.82
C PHE A 97 0.89 12.34 5.42
N LEU A 98 0.83 11.82 4.19
CA LEU A 98 1.75 10.80 3.71
C LEU A 98 3.18 11.37 3.66
N GLN A 99 4.12 10.58 4.18
CA GLN A 99 5.54 10.92 4.32
C GLN A 99 6.44 9.89 3.61
N CYS A 100 6.04 8.62 3.61
CA CYS A 100 6.83 7.55 3.01
C CYS A 100 5.90 6.56 2.31
N VAL A 101 6.25 6.21 1.07
CA VAL A 101 5.55 5.23 0.23
C VAL A 101 6.61 4.33 -0.40
N ASP A 102 6.57 3.04 -0.10
CA ASP A 102 7.32 2.04 -0.87
C ASP A 102 6.38 1.42 -1.92
N PHE A 103 6.75 1.55 -3.19
CA PHE A 103 6.08 0.95 -4.34
C PHE A 103 7.07 0.17 -5.21
N SER A 104 8.21 -0.24 -4.64
CA SER A 104 9.19 -1.07 -5.33
C SER A 104 8.58 -2.39 -5.80
N ALA A 105 9.02 -2.88 -6.96
CA ALA A 105 8.48 -4.12 -7.55
C ALA A 105 6.93 -4.14 -7.70
N THR A 106 6.33 -2.98 -8.02
CA THR A 106 4.93 -2.83 -8.44
C THR A 106 4.85 -2.51 -9.95
N GLN A 107 3.66 -2.19 -10.46
CA GLN A 107 3.45 -1.73 -11.85
C GLN A 107 3.32 -0.19 -11.94
N VAL A 108 3.74 0.55 -10.92
CA VAL A 108 3.78 2.02 -10.93
C VAL A 108 4.81 2.54 -11.94
N SER A 109 4.42 3.57 -12.69
CA SER A 109 5.23 4.32 -13.64
C SER A 109 5.48 5.76 -13.16
N ASP A 110 6.22 6.52 -13.97
CA ASP A 110 6.44 7.95 -13.71
C ASP A 110 5.13 8.74 -13.60
N HIS A 111 4.05 8.30 -14.26
CA HIS A 111 2.73 8.93 -14.14
C HIS A 111 2.18 8.85 -12.72
N GLY A 112 2.28 7.69 -12.06
CA GLY A 112 1.86 7.53 -10.68
C GLY A 112 2.68 8.38 -9.73
N VAL A 113 4.00 8.48 -9.96
CA VAL A 113 4.88 9.34 -9.16
C VAL A 113 4.48 10.80 -9.30
N VAL A 114 4.24 11.28 -10.53
CA VAL A 114 3.77 12.65 -10.79
C VAL A 114 2.43 12.89 -10.10
N ALA A 115 1.49 11.94 -10.16
CA ALA A 115 0.20 12.06 -9.49
C ALA A 115 0.35 12.17 -7.96
N LEU A 116 1.21 11.34 -7.36
CA LEU A 116 1.50 11.36 -5.93
C LEU A 116 2.05 12.73 -5.48
N VAL A 117 3.05 13.26 -6.19
CA VAL A 117 3.70 14.55 -5.84
C VAL A 117 2.93 15.78 -6.30
N SER A 118 1.84 15.61 -7.05
CA SER A 118 0.90 16.69 -7.37
C SER A 118 -0.19 16.85 -6.31
N GLY A 119 -0.33 15.86 -5.42
CA GLY A 119 -1.33 15.84 -4.36
C GLY A 119 -0.95 16.66 -3.11
N PRO A 120 -1.88 16.85 -2.17
CA PRO A 120 -1.65 17.56 -0.89
C PRO A 120 -0.52 16.99 -0.02
N CYS A 121 -0.09 15.74 -0.23
CA CYS A 121 1.03 15.14 0.52
C CYS A 121 2.41 15.60 0.06
N ALA A 122 2.55 16.24 -1.12
CA ALA A 122 3.84 16.54 -1.75
C ALA A 122 4.86 17.22 -0.83
N LYS A 123 4.43 18.13 0.04
CA LYS A 123 5.31 18.87 0.96
C LYS A 123 5.80 18.06 2.16
N LYS A 124 5.29 16.84 2.36
CA LYS A 124 5.56 15.99 3.51
C LYS A 124 6.30 14.70 3.15
N LEU A 125 6.39 14.37 1.86
CA LEU A 125 7.15 13.22 1.39
C LEU A 125 8.64 13.47 1.65
N GLU A 126 9.29 12.51 2.31
CA GLU A 126 10.71 12.54 2.67
C GLU A 126 11.57 11.83 1.60
#